data_AF-A0A9Q0NFQ1-F1
#
_entry.id   AF-A0A9Q0NFQ1-F1
#
_cell.length_a   1.000
_cell.length_b   1.000
_cell.length_c   1.000
_cell.angle_alpha   90.00
_cell.angle_beta   90.00
_cell.angle_gamma   90.00
#
_symmetry.space_group_name_H-M   'P 1'
#
loop_
_entity.id
_entity.type
_entity.pdbx_description
1 polymer ?
#
loop_
_entity_poly.entity_id
_entity_poly.type
_entity_poly.pdbx_seq_one_letter_code
_entity_poly.pdbx_strand_id
1 'polypeptide(L)'
;QNALHDFQPESDWRDTWNDTQVTNSHLVNDLNIKPSGHKLDRRKWTQLNRIRTNHGRCNYTLNKWNPVIDPMCDCDEPKQTIHHIHKNSSTYAATDIQSVIKKKFSGKASGAPPYIPANI
;
A
#
# COMPACT_ATOMS: atom_id res chain seq x y z
N GLN A 1 -40.36 -26.21 -5.65
CA GLN A 1 -40.55 -24.90 -6.31
C GLN A 1 -39.21 -24.17 -6.24
N ASN A 2 -38.41 -24.21 -7.30
CA ASN A 2 -37.17 -23.44 -7.39
C ASN A 2 -37.53 -22.07 -7.96
N ALA A 3 -37.73 -21.09 -7.09
CA ALA A 3 -37.75 -19.70 -7.52
C ALA A 3 -36.33 -19.39 -8.06
N LEU A 4 -36.24 -19.11 -9.35
CA LEU A 4 -35.08 -18.42 -9.89
C LEU A 4 -35.02 -17.09 -9.15
N HIS A 5 -34.08 -16.96 -8.23
CA HIS A 5 -33.80 -15.67 -7.61
C HIS A 5 -33.38 -14.75 -8.75
N ASP A 6 -34.21 -13.73 -9.05
CA ASP A 6 -33.83 -12.71 -10.01
C ASP A 6 -32.56 -12.05 -9.47
N PHE A 7 -31.44 -12.29 -10.15
CA PHE A 7 -30.17 -11.65 -9.82
C PHE A 7 -30.32 -10.14 -9.98
N GLN A 8 -30.14 -9.41 -8.88
CA GLN A 8 -30.21 -7.96 -8.85
C GLN A 8 -28.78 -7.43 -8.66
N PRO A 9 -28.10 -6.98 -9.73
CA PRO A 9 -26.66 -6.77 -9.71
C PRO A 9 -26.16 -5.82 -8.63
N GLU A 10 -26.90 -4.76 -8.31
CA GLU A 10 -26.48 -3.76 -7.32
C GLU A 10 -26.64 -4.26 -5.89
N SER A 11 -27.79 -4.86 -5.55
CA SER A 11 -28.03 -5.40 -4.20
C SER A 11 -27.15 -6.61 -3.93
N ASP A 12 -27.09 -7.55 -4.88
CA ASP A 12 -26.37 -8.80 -4.70
C ASP A 12 -24.86 -8.55 -4.57
N TRP A 13 -24.33 -7.56 -5.31
CA TRP A 13 -22.95 -7.09 -5.12
C TRP A 13 -22.75 -6.45 -3.75
N ARG A 14 -23.65 -5.55 -3.33
CA ARG A 14 -23.50 -4.80 -2.08
C ARG A 14 -23.56 -5.73 -0.87
N ASP A 15 -24.47 -6.70 -0.88
CA ASP A 15 -24.61 -7.71 0.16
C ASP A 15 -23.34 -8.58 0.22
N THR A 16 -22.88 -9.10 -0.92
CA THR A 16 -21.62 -9.84 -0.99
C THR A 16 -20.43 -9.03 -0.50
N TRP A 17 -20.35 -7.74 -0.87
CA TRP A 17 -19.25 -6.84 -0.48
C TRP A 17 -19.24 -6.57 1.03
N ASN A 18 -20.41 -6.40 1.64
CA ASN A 18 -20.57 -6.16 3.07
C ASN A 18 -20.30 -7.43 3.91
N ASP A 19 -20.71 -8.60 3.41
CA ASP A 19 -20.50 -9.89 4.08
C ASP A 19 -19.05 -10.37 3.97
N THR A 20 -18.32 -9.92 2.95
CA THR A 20 -16.92 -10.32 2.76
C THR A 20 -15.99 -9.55 3.70
N GLN A 21 -15.13 -10.26 4.44
CA GLN A 21 -14.05 -9.65 5.22
C GLN A 21 -12.91 -9.16 4.31
N VAL A 22 -13.10 -7.99 3.70
CA VAL A 22 -12.10 -7.36 2.82
C VAL A 22 -11.31 -6.29 3.57
N THR A 23 -9.98 -6.38 3.52
CA THR A 23 -9.12 -5.29 4.01
C THR A 23 -9.30 -4.06 3.11
N ASN A 24 -9.48 -2.89 3.73
CA ASN A 24 -9.72 -1.62 3.03
C ASN A 24 -11.08 -1.51 2.30
N SER A 25 -12.10 -2.27 2.71
CA SER A 25 -13.47 -2.17 2.16
C SER A 25 -13.99 -0.72 2.13
N HIS A 26 -13.67 0.06 3.17
CA HIS A 26 -14.01 1.48 3.30
C HIS A 26 -13.52 2.39 2.15
N LEU A 27 -12.58 1.94 1.31
CA LEU A 27 -12.10 2.69 0.15
C LEU A 27 -13.09 2.66 -1.03
N VAL A 28 -14.00 1.67 -1.07
CA VAL A 28 -15.00 1.49 -2.12
C VAL A 28 -16.34 1.16 -1.45
N ASN A 29 -17.15 2.18 -1.22
CA ASN A 29 -18.48 2.03 -0.58
C ASN A 29 -19.64 2.13 -1.59
N ASP A 30 -19.38 2.69 -2.78
CA ASP A 30 -20.35 2.86 -3.85
C ASP A 30 -19.62 2.74 -5.21
N LEU A 31 -20.13 1.88 -6.08
CA LEU A 31 -19.58 1.66 -7.42
C LEU A 31 -19.79 2.86 -8.36
N ASN A 32 -20.79 3.69 -8.08
CA ASN A 32 -21.09 4.88 -8.87
C ASN A 32 -20.20 6.06 -8.49
N ILE A 33 -19.50 5.99 -7.35
CA ILE A 33 -18.64 7.05 -6.85
C ILE A 33 -17.18 6.72 -7.14
N LYS A 34 -16.55 7.54 -7.98
CA LYS A 34 -15.11 7.43 -8.23
C LYS A 34 -14.34 7.94 -7.02
N PRO A 35 -13.28 7.25 -6.55
CA PRO A 35 -12.53 7.72 -5.38
C PRO A 35 -11.82 9.04 -5.66
N SER A 36 -11.63 9.86 -4.62
CA SER A 36 -11.01 11.17 -4.78
C SER A 36 -9.62 11.08 -5.40
N GLY A 37 -9.30 11.97 -6.33
CA GLY A 37 -8.03 11.92 -7.08
C GLY A 37 -8.04 11.02 -8.32
N HIS A 38 -9.17 10.39 -8.71
CA HIS A 38 -9.23 9.55 -9.91
C HIS A 38 -8.87 10.29 -11.23
N LYS A 39 -8.95 11.63 -11.22
CA LYS A 39 -8.62 12.50 -12.37
C LYS A 39 -7.14 12.88 -12.42
N LEU A 40 -6.34 12.49 -11.42
CA LEU A 40 -4.90 12.75 -11.41
C LEU A 40 -4.21 11.96 -12.53
N ASP A 41 -3.02 12.42 -12.90
CA ASP A 41 -2.16 11.62 -13.78
C ASP A 41 -1.87 10.23 -13.18
N ARG A 42 -1.57 9.26 -14.06
CA ARG A 42 -1.38 7.86 -13.68
C ARG A 42 -0.37 7.69 -12.54
N ARG A 43 0.71 8.48 -12.54
CA ARG A 43 1.78 8.39 -11.56
C ARG A 43 1.27 8.82 -10.17
N LYS A 44 0.66 10.00 -10.08
CA LYS A 44 0.10 10.53 -8.84
C LYS A 44 -1.05 9.67 -8.33
N TRP A 45 -1.91 9.19 -9.22
CA TRP A 45 -3.01 8.30 -8.88
C TRP A 45 -2.52 6.99 -8.25
N THR A 46 -1.50 6.37 -8.86
CA THR A 46 -0.89 5.13 -8.34
C THR A 46 -0.23 5.37 -6.97
N GLN A 47 0.46 6.50 -6.79
CA GLN A 47 1.09 6.84 -5.52
C GLN A 47 0.05 7.09 -4.41
N LEU A 48 -1.04 7.77 -4.73
CA LEU A 48 -2.15 8.00 -3.80
C LEU A 48 -2.79 6.67 -3.36
N ASN A 49 -3.04 5.76 -4.29
CA ASN A 49 -3.63 4.45 -3.96
C ASN A 49 -2.71 3.56 -3.14
N ARG A 50 -1.39 3.63 -3.38
CA ARG A 50 -0.37 3.00 -2.54
C ARG A 50 -0.44 3.50 -1.09
N ILE A 51 -0.61 4.80 -0.89
CA ILE A 51 -0.77 5.38 0.45
C ILE A 51 -2.06 4.90 1.12
N ARG A 52 -3.19 4.96 0.41
CA ARG A 52 -4.52 4.51 0.92
C ARG A 52 -4.54 3.07 1.39
N THR A 53 -3.84 2.20 0.66
CA THR A 53 -3.79 0.77 0.94
C THR A 53 -2.61 0.39 1.85
N ASN A 54 -1.88 1.39 2.40
CA ASN A 54 -0.68 1.22 3.21
C ASN A 54 0.41 0.36 2.52
N HIS A 55 0.45 0.40 1.19
CA HIS A 55 1.40 -0.33 0.36
C HIS A 55 2.49 0.60 -0.15
N GLY A 56 3.73 0.39 0.25
CA GLY A 56 4.83 1.18 -0.26
C GLY A 56 6.17 0.70 0.27
N ARG A 57 7.19 1.52 0.02
CA ARG A 57 8.56 1.22 0.46
C ARG A 57 8.82 1.87 1.81
N CYS A 58 8.48 1.15 2.87
CA CYS A 58 8.73 1.53 4.27
C CYS A 58 9.45 0.39 5.01
N ASN A 59 10.07 0.66 6.16
CA ASN A 59 10.81 -0.39 6.88
C ASN A 59 9.93 -1.59 7.25
N TYR A 60 8.63 -1.40 7.51
CA TYR A 60 7.71 -2.51 7.72
C TYR A 60 7.65 -3.47 6.52
N THR A 61 7.48 -2.95 5.30
CA THR A 61 7.44 -3.79 4.08
C THR A 61 8.81 -4.35 3.75
N LEU A 62 9.88 -3.60 3.98
CA LEU A 62 11.25 -4.09 3.80
C LEU A 62 11.62 -5.17 4.82
N ASN A 63 11.13 -5.11 6.05
CA ASN A 63 11.34 -6.17 7.01
C ASN A 63 10.54 -7.43 6.63
N LYS A 64 9.29 -7.27 6.18
CA LYS A 64 8.44 -8.37 5.73
C LYS A 64 9.07 -9.24 4.63
N TRP A 65 9.92 -8.65 3.77
CA TRP A 65 10.57 -9.36 2.66
C TRP A 65 12.05 -9.67 2.92
N ASN A 66 12.54 -9.43 4.14
CA ASN A 66 13.92 -9.60 4.58
C ASN A 66 15.04 -8.70 4.00
N PRO A 67 14.84 -7.60 3.24
CA PRO A 67 15.94 -6.65 2.97
C PRO A 67 16.36 -5.79 4.16
N VAL A 68 15.60 -5.73 5.26
CA VAL A 68 15.96 -5.01 6.49
C VAL A 68 15.63 -5.86 7.72
N ILE A 69 16.54 -5.90 8.70
CA ILE A 69 16.39 -6.71 9.92
C ILE A 69 15.33 -6.13 10.86
N ASP A 70 15.26 -4.79 10.96
CA ASP A 70 14.40 -4.10 11.91
C ASP A 70 13.38 -3.17 11.20
N PRO A 71 12.06 -3.33 11.44
CA PRO A 71 11.04 -2.43 10.90
C PRO A 71 10.96 -1.06 11.60
N MET A 72 11.76 -0.79 12.64
CA MET A 72 11.70 0.44 13.44
C MET A 72 11.93 1.72 12.63
N CYS A 73 11.29 2.81 13.05
CA CYS A 73 11.48 4.14 12.47
C CYS A 73 12.57 4.93 13.21
N ASP A 74 13.16 5.92 12.56
CA ASP A 74 14.16 6.83 13.15
C ASP A 74 13.59 7.68 14.33
N CYS A 75 12.27 7.71 14.51
CA CYS A 75 11.59 8.36 15.62
C CYS A 75 11.15 7.36 16.71
N ASP A 76 11.86 6.24 16.85
CA ASP A 76 11.66 5.17 17.84
C ASP A 76 10.31 4.43 17.78
N GLU A 77 9.52 4.67 16.74
CA GLU A 77 8.29 3.92 16.51
C GLU A 77 8.62 2.48 16.06
N PRO A 78 8.08 1.43 16.73
CA PRO A 78 8.47 0.04 16.48
C PRO A 78 8.30 -0.44 15.04
N LYS A 79 7.40 0.20 14.27
CA LYS A 79 7.15 -0.14 12.87
C LYS A 79 6.94 1.13 12.04
N GLN A 80 7.85 1.40 11.12
CA GLN A 80 7.65 2.41 10.09
C GLN A 80 6.70 1.88 9.00
N THR A 81 5.43 2.24 9.09
CA THR A 81 4.41 1.99 8.06
C THR A 81 4.27 3.17 7.09
N ILE A 82 3.55 3.01 5.97
CA ILE A 82 3.27 4.14 5.07
C ILE A 82 2.36 5.16 5.76
N HIS A 83 1.38 4.71 6.54
CA HIS A 83 0.54 5.59 7.35
C HIS A 83 1.37 6.39 8.36
N HIS A 84 2.32 5.74 9.03
CA HIS A 84 3.26 6.41 9.94
C HIS A 84 4.07 7.51 9.22
N ILE A 85 4.66 7.21 8.06
CA ILE A 85 5.42 8.19 7.26
C ILE A 85 4.52 9.36 6.83
N HIS A 86 3.29 9.06 6.40
CA HIS A 86 2.34 10.09 5.96
C HIS A 86 1.90 10.99 7.12
N LYS A 87 1.54 10.41 8.27
CA LYS A 87 1.11 11.12 9.48
C LYS A 87 2.21 12.01 10.05
N ASN A 88 3.45 11.53 10.03
CA ASN A 88 4.62 12.23 10.55
C ASN A 88 5.30 13.11 9.49
N SER A 89 4.68 13.37 8.35
CA SER A 89 5.27 14.23 7.31
C SER A 89 5.46 15.70 7.76
N SER A 90 4.95 16.10 8.93
CA SER A 90 5.31 17.36 9.61
C SER A 90 6.64 17.30 10.37
N THR A 91 7.09 16.14 10.85
CA THR A 91 8.45 15.94 11.39
C THR A 91 9.47 15.64 10.28
N TYR A 92 9.01 15.12 9.14
CA TYR A 92 9.81 14.94 7.90
C TYR A 92 9.65 16.09 6.89
N ALA A 93 9.16 17.26 7.31
CA ALA A 93 8.79 18.40 6.46
C ALA A 93 9.89 18.99 5.56
N ALA A 94 11.09 18.42 5.53
CA ALA A 94 12.17 18.83 4.64
C ALA A 94 12.69 17.72 3.71
N THR A 95 12.17 16.49 3.76
CA THR A 95 12.62 15.44 2.83
C THR A 95 11.44 14.84 2.08
N ASP A 96 11.24 15.37 0.87
CA ASP A 96 10.51 14.74 -0.23
C ASP A 96 10.57 13.20 -0.10
N ILE A 97 9.44 12.53 -0.21
CA ILE A 97 9.37 11.05 -0.19
C ILE A 97 10.35 10.49 -1.24
N GLN A 98 10.57 11.20 -2.35
CA GLN A 98 11.62 10.88 -3.33
C GLN A 98 13.03 10.99 -2.75
N SER A 99 13.31 11.99 -1.91
CA SER A 99 14.58 12.17 -1.19
C SER A 99 14.82 11.09 -0.13
N VAL A 100 13.80 10.59 0.58
CA VAL A 100 13.94 9.46 1.50
C VAL A 100 14.26 8.17 0.74
N ILE A 101 13.57 7.94 -0.39
CA ILE A 101 13.85 6.82 -1.30
C ILE A 101 15.27 6.96 -1.88
N LYS A 102 15.66 8.15 -2.33
CA LYS A 102 17.00 8.40 -2.88
C LYS A 102 18.08 8.20 -1.81
N LYS A 103 17.89 8.69 -0.58
CA LYS A 103 18.85 8.55 0.53
C LYS A 103 19.02 7.10 0.99
N LYS A 104 17.93 6.32 1.07
CA LYS A 104 18.01 4.90 1.46
C LYS A 104 18.56 3.99 0.34
N PHE A 105 18.54 4.43 -0.93
CA PHE A 105 18.89 3.59 -2.08
C PHE A 105 19.94 4.20 -3.03
N SER A 106 20.68 5.25 -2.61
CA SER A 106 21.80 5.83 -3.37
C SER A 106 23.14 5.14 -3.14
N GLY A 107 23.19 4.08 -2.35
CA GLY A 107 24.33 3.17 -2.36
C GLY A 107 24.44 2.54 -3.73
N LYS A 108 25.55 2.81 -4.45
CA LYS A 108 25.89 2.12 -5.69
C LYS A 108 25.58 0.64 -5.53
N ALA A 109 24.92 0.04 -6.52
CA ALA A 109 24.86 -1.40 -6.66
C ALA A 109 26.29 -1.93 -6.94
N SER A 110 27.13 -2.00 -5.91
CA SER A 110 28.40 -2.72 -5.92
C SER A 110 28.18 -3.99 -5.12
N GLY A 111 27.79 -5.03 -5.85
CA GLY A 111 27.47 -6.34 -5.31
C GLY A 111 26.36 -6.93 -6.14
N ALA A 112 26.73 -7.83 -7.05
CA ALA A 112 25.75 -8.70 -7.70
C ALA A 112 24.86 -9.33 -6.60
N PRO A 113 23.54 -9.46 -6.82
CA PRO A 113 22.70 -10.20 -5.89
C PRO A 113 23.31 -11.59 -5.67
N PRO A 114 23.41 -12.09 -4.42
CA PRO A 114 23.91 -13.44 -4.19
C PRO A 114 23.05 -14.41 -5.00
N TYR A 115 23.71 -15.15 -5.89
CA TYR A 115 23.09 -16.21 -6.68
C TYR A 115 22.50 -17.24 -5.71
N ILE A 116 21.17 -17.39 -5.72
CA ILE A 116 20.48 -18.49 -5.04
C ILE A 116 20.22 -19.54 -6.13
N PRO A 117 20.94 -20.67 -6.16
CA PRO A 117 20.62 -21.74 -7.09
C PRO A 117 19.21 -22.25 -6.80
N ALA A 118 18.38 -22.31 -7.84
CA ALA A 118 17.12 -23.01 -7.81
C ALA A 118 17.43 -24.51 -7.71
N ASN A 119 17.31 -25.09 -6.52
CA ASN A 119 17.29 -26.54 -6.38
C ASN A 119 15.93 -27.03 -6.90
N ILE A 120 16.00 -27.74 -8.03
CA ILE A 120 14.95 -28.64 -8.56
C ILE A 120 15.06 -29.96 -7.80
#